data_AF-A0A5C7H2I4-F1
#
_entry.id   AF-A0A5C7H2I4-F1
#
_cell.length_a   1.000
_cell.length_b   1.000
_cell.length_c   1.000
_cell.angle_alpha   90.00
_cell.angle_beta   90.00
_cell.angle_gamma   90.00
#
_symmetry.space_group_name_H-M   'P 1'
#
loop_
_entity.id
_entity.type
_entity.pdbx_description
1 polymer ?
#
loop_
_entity_poly.entity_id
_entity_poly.type
_entity_poly.pdbx_seq_one_letter_code
_entity_poly.pdbx_strand_id
1 'polypeptide(L)'
;MVEEDSGWIVAGWIKESLGRVLANQLILRGWLRGTSSEDIGELEIMSNDSGVRLIEAKTPITLSQFLDHQSKEASEESEAQLVFWNDVDDQNPQFSPLFYLQVTNFECGGYSIGISCNLLLADILFKENFFQKT
;
A
#
# COMPACT_ATOMS: atom_id res chain seq x y z
N MET A 1 21.12 13.36 18.85
CA MET A 1 21.95 12.22 18.42
C MET A 1 21.00 11.17 17.85
N VAL A 2 21.03 11.02 16.51
CA VAL A 2 20.41 9.99 15.66
C VAL A 2 18.91 9.67 15.88
N GLU A 3 18.03 10.51 15.33
CA GLU A 3 16.61 10.15 15.06
C GLU A 3 16.36 9.77 13.60
N GLU A 4 17.38 9.86 12.74
CA GLU A 4 17.29 9.68 11.28
C GLU A 4 17.02 8.23 10.82
N ASP A 5 17.18 7.24 11.72
CA ASP A 5 17.12 5.80 11.39
C ASP A 5 15.80 5.10 11.74
N SER A 6 14.90 5.71 12.54
CA SER A 6 13.71 4.99 13.04
C SER A 6 12.78 4.55 11.90
N GLY A 7 12.53 5.44 10.94
CA GLY A 7 11.66 5.19 9.81
C GLY A 7 12.17 4.12 8.84
N TRP A 8 13.49 4.08 8.62
CA TRP A 8 14.13 3.05 7.80
C TRP A 8 13.96 1.67 8.43
N ILE A 9 14.15 1.58 9.76
CA ILE A 9 14.00 0.33 10.50
C ILE A 9 12.55 -0.16 10.40
N VAL A 10 11.57 0.73 10.53
CA VAL A 10 10.15 0.40 10.39
C VAL A 10 9.83 -0.12 9.00
N ALA A 11 10.28 0.55 7.93
CA ALA A 11 10.10 0.07 6.56
C ALA A 11 10.73 -1.31 6.34
N GLY A 12 11.93 -1.54 6.90
CA GLY A 12 12.59 -2.84 6.89
C GLY A 12 11.79 -3.94 7.58
N TRP A 13 11.26 -3.68 8.78
CA TRP A 13 10.41 -4.63 9.49
C TRP A 13 9.10 -4.92 8.77
N ILE A 14 8.48 -3.90 8.18
CA ILE A 14 7.26 -4.05 7.37
C ILE A 14 7.55 -4.90 6.13
N LYS A 15 8.68 -4.68 5.45
CA LYS A 15 9.08 -5.48 4.29
C LYS A 15 9.24 -6.96 4.65
N GLU A 16 9.94 -7.24 5.76
CA GLU A 16 10.18 -8.61 6.22
C GLU A 16 8.89 -9.31 6.68
N SER A 17 8.05 -8.63 7.47
CA SER A 17 6.78 -9.20 7.94
C SER A 17 5.81 -9.43 6.78
N LEU A 18 5.71 -8.47 5.86
CA LEU A 18 4.89 -8.58 4.66
C LEU A 18 5.34 -9.75 3.78
N GLY A 19 6.65 -9.94 3.60
CA GLY A 19 7.20 -11.10 2.89
C GLY A 19 6.75 -12.44 3.48
N ARG A 20 6.69 -12.55 4.82
CA ARG A 20 6.24 -13.77 5.53
C ARG A 20 4.74 -14.01 5.37
N VAL A 21 3.90 -12.97 5.53
CA VAL A 21 2.45 -13.12 5.40
C VAL A 21 2.07 -13.46 3.95
N LEU A 22 2.70 -12.80 2.98
CA LEU A 22 2.47 -13.05 1.56
C LEU A 22 2.90 -14.46 1.13
N ALA A 23 3.83 -15.11 1.83
CA ALA A 23 4.20 -16.51 1.57
C ALA A 23 2.99 -17.46 1.58
N ASN A 24 1.97 -17.14 2.38
CA ASN A 24 0.77 -17.94 2.57
C ASN A 24 -0.47 -17.39 1.85
N GLN A 25 -0.33 -16.31 1.05
CA GLN A 25 -1.44 -15.57 0.45
C GLN A 25 -1.16 -15.25 -1.02
N LEU A 26 -1.15 -16.28 -1.86
CA LEU A 26 -0.83 -16.23 -3.29
C LEU A 26 -1.64 -15.17 -4.06
N ILE A 27 -2.93 -15.02 -3.75
CA ILE A 27 -3.83 -14.10 -4.45
C ILE A 27 -3.41 -12.63 -4.26
N LEU A 28 -2.83 -12.29 -3.10
CA LEU A 28 -2.36 -10.93 -2.82
C LEU A 28 -1.09 -10.57 -3.61
N ARG A 29 -0.37 -11.58 -4.14
CA ARG A 29 0.83 -11.42 -4.97
C ARG A 29 0.52 -11.49 -6.46
N GLY A 30 -0.75 -11.44 -6.84
CA GLY A 30 -1.18 -11.56 -8.22
C GLY A 30 -1.23 -10.23 -8.98
N TRP A 31 -1.49 -10.32 -10.27
CA TRP A 31 -1.78 -9.19 -11.15
C TRP A 31 -3.12 -9.35 -11.87
N LEU A 32 -3.67 -8.25 -12.34
CA LEU A 32 -4.85 -8.26 -13.19
C LEU A 32 -4.51 -8.71 -14.61
N ARG A 33 -5.37 -9.53 -15.19
CA ARG A 33 -5.38 -9.87 -16.62
C ARG A 33 -6.78 -9.64 -17.18
N GLY A 34 -6.86 -8.98 -18.33
CA GLY A 34 -8.10 -8.94 -19.11
C GLY A 34 -8.33 -10.28 -19.78
N THR A 35 -9.55 -10.82 -19.67
CA THR A 35 -9.91 -12.13 -20.27
C THR A 35 -10.28 -12.03 -21.75
N SER A 36 -10.50 -10.81 -22.27
CA SER A 36 -10.82 -10.55 -23.68
C SER A 36 -9.89 -9.48 -24.28
N SER A 37 -9.55 -9.61 -25.56
CA SER A 37 -8.69 -8.66 -26.27
C SER A 37 -9.39 -7.36 -26.68
N GLU A 38 -10.72 -7.28 -26.50
CA GLU A 38 -11.55 -6.21 -27.06
C GLU A 38 -12.33 -5.43 -25.99
N ASP A 39 -12.53 -5.99 -24.77
CA ASP A 39 -13.19 -5.31 -23.65
C ASP A 39 -12.52 -5.65 -22.30
N ILE A 40 -12.30 -4.61 -21.47
CA ILE A 40 -11.82 -4.69 -20.07
C ILE A 40 -12.90 -5.30 -19.14
N GLY A 41 -14.10 -5.59 -19.66
CA GLY A 41 -15.28 -5.96 -18.88
C GLY A 41 -15.12 -7.19 -17.98
N GLU A 42 -14.17 -8.06 -18.27
CA GLU A 42 -13.85 -9.23 -17.45
C GLU A 42 -12.36 -9.22 -17.07
N LEU A 43 -12.09 -8.92 -15.80
CA LEU A 43 -10.77 -8.95 -15.18
C LEU A 43 -10.65 -10.18 -14.28
N GLU A 44 -9.52 -10.88 -14.37
CA GLU A 44 -9.19 -11.98 -13.46
C GLU A 44 -7.89 -11.69 -12.69
N ILE A 45 -7.78 -12.26 -11.49
CA ILE A 45 -6.54 -12.22 -10.71
C ILE A 45 -5.68 -13.43 -11.08
N MET A 46 -4.52 -13.15 -11.66
CA MET A 46 -3.48 -14.14 -11.95
C MET A 46 -2.56 -14.25 -10.74
N SER A 47 -2.58 -15.40 -10.05
CA SER A 47 -1.64 -15.70 -8.96
C SER A 47 -0.28 -16.13 -9.53
N ASN A 48 0.57 -15.16 -9.88
CA ASN A 48 1.86 -15.36 -10.56
C ASN A 48 3.07 -14.93 -9.73
N ASP A 49 2.90 -14.70 -8.42
CA ASP A 49 3.95 -14.27 -7.50
C ASP A 49 4.69 -12.98 -7.91
N SER A 50 4.00 -12.11 -8.64
CA SER A 50 4.52 -10.79 -8.98
C SER A 50 4.70 -9.85 -7.78
N GLY A 51 4.12 -10.20 -6.64
CA GLY A 51 4.32 -9.52 -5.36
C GLY A 51 3.45 -8.29 -5.19
N VAL A 52 3.87 -7.41 -4.28
CA VAL A 52 3.16 -6.19 -3.87
C VAL A 52 4.10 -4.99 -3.98
N ARG A 53 3.56 -3.78 -3.94
CA ARG A 53 4.39 -2.56 -3.98
C ARG A 53 4.50 -1.92 -2.60
N LEU A 54 5.71 -1.90 -2.07
CA LEU A 54 6.07 -1.13 -0.88
C LEU A 54 6.67 0.20 -1.32
N ILE A 55 6.15 1.31 -0.79
CA ILE A 55 6.61 2.66 -1.09
C ILE A 55 7.09 3.29 0.20
N GLU A 56 8.29 3.85 0.16
CA GLU A 56 8.87 4.58 1.26
C GLU A 56 8.79 6.07 0.92
N ALA A 57 8.16 6.85 1.80
CA ALA A 57 7.97 8.28 1.65
C ALA A 57 8.49 9.03 2.89
N LYS A 58 8.75 10.33 2.73
CA LYS A 58 9.14 11.22 3.82
C LYS A 58 8.36 12.51 3.70
N THR A 59 7.99 13.10 4.84
CA THR A 59 7.33 14.40 4.91
C THR A 59 8.08 15.33 5.87
N PRO A 60 8.27 16.61 5.52
CA PRO A 60 9.04 17.55 6.32
C PRO A 60 8.28 18.15 7.51
N ILE A 61 7.09 17.62 7.84
CA ILE A 61 6.29 18.06 9.00
C ILE A 61 6.34 17.01 10.12
N THR A 62 6.04 17.42 11.34
CA THR A 62 5.87 16.48 12.45
C THR A 62 4.49 15.83 12.41
N LEU A 63 4.37 14.65 13.03
CA LEU A 63 3.07 13.96 13.13
C LEU A 63 2.05 14.79 13.91
N SER A 64 2.48 15.51 14.96
CA SER A 64 1.59 16.38 15.72
C SER A 64 1.05 17.54 14.87
N GLN A 65 1.91 18.18 14.08
CA GLN A 65 1.49 19.23 13.15
C GLN A 65 0.48 18.68 12.13
N PHE A 66 0.75 17.51 11.57
CA PHE A 66 -0.17 16.86 10.64
C PHE A 66 -1.56 16.65 11.26
N LEU A 67 -1.64 16.13 12.50
CA LEU A 67 -2.90 15.90 13.20
C LEU A 67 -3.63 17.22 13.54
N ASP A 68 -2.90 18.26 13.94
CA ASP A 68 -3.47 19.58 14.25
C ASP A 68 -4.08 20.26 13.02
N HIS A 69 -3.56 19.95 11.82
CA HIS A 69 -4.06 20.47 10.55
C HIS A 69 -5.33 19.76 10.03
N GLN A 70 -5.79 18.67 10.65
CA GLN A 70 -6.95 17.90 10.17
C GLN A 70 -8.32 18.59 10.28
N SER A 71 -8.41 19.77 10.91
CA SER A 71 -9.67 20.48 11.16
C SER A 71 -10.20 21.32 9.99
N LYS A 72 -9.61 21.23 8.80
CA LYS A 72 -9.91 22.10 7.63
C LYS A 72 -9.91 21.27 6.34
N GLU A 73 -10.57 21.73 5.28
CA GLU A 73 -10.61 21.07 3.95
C GLU A 73 -9.22 20.72 3.36
N ALA A 74 -8.15 21.42 3.76
CA ALA A 74 -6.76 21.07 3.44
C ALA A 74 -6.28 19.74 4.07
N SER A 75 -7.08 19.13 4.96
CA SER A 75 -6.81 17.84 5.60
C SER A 75 -6.94 16.68 4.62
N GLU A 76 -7.95 16.69 3.75
CA GLU A 76 -8.24 15.59 2.84
C GLU A 76 -7.11 15.40 1.82
N GLU A 77 -6.61 16.49 1.24
CA GLU A 77 -5.48 16.46 0.31
C GLU A 77 -4.19 16.01 0.99
N SER A 78 -3.96 16.44 2.23
CA SER A 78 -2.78 16.05 3.01
C SER A 78 -2.85 14.57 3.42
N GLU A 79 -4.03 14.06 3.75
CA GLU A 79 -4.27 12.64 4.05
C GLU A 79 -4.12 11.77 2.80
N ALA A 80 -4.61 12.23 1.64
CA ALA A 80 -4.46 11.52 0.38
C ALA A 80 -2.98 11.30 0.01
N GLN A 81 -2.08 12.21 0.38
CA GLN A 81 -0.63 12.03 0.16
C GLN A 81 0.00 10.94 1.05
N LEU A 82 -0.68 10.50 2.12
CA LEU A 82 -0.21 9.41 2.97
C LEU A 82 -0.52 8.02 2.40
N VAL A 83 -1.25 7.93 1.29
CA VAL A 83 -1.61 6.67 0.63
C VAL A 83 -1.34 6.79 -0.86
N PHE A 84 -0.35 6.04 -1.35
CA PHE A 84 -0.20 5.88 -2.79
C PHE A 84 -1.33 5.02 -3.37
N TRP A 85 -1.90 5.46 -4.47
CA TRP A 85 -2.77 4.66 -5.33
C TRP A 85 -2.57 5.10 -6.78
N ASN A 86 -2.90 4.22 -7.71
CA ASN A 86 -2.88 4.52 -9.14
C ASN A 86 -4.03 3.76 -9.80
N ASP A 87 -4.61 4.35 -10.84
CA ASP A 87 -5.57 3.65 -11.68
C ASP A 87 -4.91 2.43 -12.34
N VAL A 88 -5.73 1.43 -12.66
CA VAL A 88 -5.28 0.27 -13.42
C VAL A 88 -4.97 0.74 -14.84
N ASP A 89 -3.78 0.44 -15.34
CA ASP A 89 -3.42 0.72 -16.73
C ASP A 89 -4.26 -0.17 -17.66
N ASP A 90 -5.12 0.44 -18.47
CA ASP A 90 -5.99 -0.25 -19.42
C ASP A 90 -5.22 -1.06 -20.48
N GLN A 91 -4.04 -0.59 -20.89
CA GLN A 91 -3.21 -1.23 -21.91
C GLN A 91 -2.28 -2.28 -21.29
N ASN A 92 -1.83 -2.04 -20.05
CA ASN A 92 -0.91 -2.92 -19.35
C ASN A 92 -1.34 -3.21 -17.91
N PRO A 93 -2.51 -3.84 -17.69
CA PRO A 93 -3.02 -4.11 -16.34
C PRO A 93 -2.06 -4.99 -15.52
N GLN A 94 -1.21 -5.77 -16.18
CA GLN A 94 -0.16 -6.55 -15.55
C GLN A 94 0.89 -5.71 -14.82
N PHE A 95 1.04 -4.41 -15.12
CA PHE A 95 1.98 -3.54 -14.39
C PHE A 95 1.34 -2.80 -13.22
N SER A 96 0.07 -3.09 -12.93
CA SER A 96 -0.70 -2.52 -11.82
C SER A 96 -0.80 -3.52 -10.66
N PRO A 97 0.10 -3.46 -9.66
CA PRO A 97 -0.01 -4.26 -8.44
C PRO A 97 -1.41 -4.16 -7.82
N LEU A 98 -1.88 -5.29 -7.28
CA LEU A 98 -3.18 -5.34 -6.61
C LEU A 98 -3.16 -4.75 -5.20
N PHE A 99 -1.96 -4.61 -4.60
CA PHE A 99 -1.77 -4.17 -3.23
C PHE A 99 -0.56 -3.25 -3.12
N TYR A 100 -0.79 -2.07 -2.54
CA TYR A 100 0.23 -1.08 -2.24
C TYR A 100 0.26 -0.82 -0.74
N LEU A 101 1.46 -0.66 -0.21
CA LEU A 101 1.70 -0.22 1.15
C LEU A 101 2.68 0.94 1.10
N GLN A 102 2.32 2.08 1.67
CA GLN A 102 3.17 3.25 1.81
C GLN A 102 3.55 3.42 3.28
N VAL A 103 4.84 3.57 3.55
CA VAL A 103 5.37 3.99 4.86
C VAL A 103 5.85 5.42 4.71
N THR A 104 5.14 6.37 5.31
CA THR A 104 5.55 7.79 5.32
C THR A 104 6.18 8.14 6.65
N ASN A 105 7.43 8.60 6.61
CA ASN A 105 8.15 9.04 7.80
C ASN A 105 8.02 10.56 7.99
N PHE A 106 7.65 10.96 9.20
CA PHE A 106 7.58 12.36 9.63
C PHE A 106 8.92 12.81 10.20
N GLU A 107 9.20 14.11 10.17
CA GLU A 107 10.47 14.67 10.64
C GLU A 107 10.76 14.32 12.12
N CYS A 108 9.71 14.21 12.94
CA CYS A 108 9.81 13.86 14.36
C CYS A 108 10.02 12.36 14.64
N GLY A 109 10.35 11.55 13.63
CA GLY A 109 10.52 10.10 13.74
C GLY A 109 9.21 9.30 13.87
N GLY A 110 8.06 9.96 13.85
CA GLY A 110 6.75 9.31 13.70
C GLY A 110 6.56 8.77 12.28
N TYR A 111 5.60 7.87 12.08
CA TYR A 111 5.29 7.33 10.76
C TYR A 111 3.79 7.10 10.58
N SER A 112 3.34 7.05 9.32
CA SER A 112 2.04 6.54 8.92
C SER A 112 2.19 5.36 7.98
N ILE A 113 1.17 4.50 7.97
CA ILE A 113 1.07 3.36 7.05
C ILE A 113 -0.19 3.58 6.22
N GLY A 114 0.00 3.86 4.94
CA GLY A 114 -1.07 3.92 3.95
C GLY A 114 -1.22 2.59 3.24
N ILE A 115 -2.44 2.08 3.12
CA ILE A 115 -2.71 0.84 2.39
C ILE A 115 -3.76 1.15 1.32
N SER A 116 -3.45 0.80 0.07
CA SER A 116 -4.42 0.79 -1.01
C SER A 116 -4.39 -0.56 -1.71
N CYS A 117 -5.56 -1.02 -2.15
CA CYS A 117 -5.67 -2.28 -2.83
C CYS A 117 -6.83 -2.26 -3.82
N ASN A 118 -6.78 -3.15 -4.79
CA ASN A 118 -7.91 -3.39 -5.67
C ASN A 118 -9.10 -3.93 -4.85
N LEU A 119 -10.31 -3.48 -5.16
CA LEU A 119 -11.53 -3.90 -4.45
C LEU A 119 -11.73 -5.43 -4.44
N LEU A 120 -11.26 -6.15 -5.47
CA LEU A 120 -11.30 -7.60 -5.53
C LEU A 120 -10.52 -8.29 -4.40
N LEU A 121 -9.53 -7.60 -3.81
CA LEU A 121 -8.78 -8.09 -2.66
C LEU A 121 -9.38 -7.70 -1.32
N ALA A 122 -10.30 -6.73 -1.27
CA ALA A 122 -10.82 -6.18 -0.02
C ALA A 122 -11.41 -7.29 0.88
N ASP A 123 -12.31 -8.10 0.34
CA ASP A 123 -12.94 -9.20 1.08
C ASP A 123 -11.92 -10.23 1.58
N ILE A 124 -10.87 -10.50 0.80
CA ILE A 124 -9.81 -11.43 1.18
C ILE A 124 -9.01 -10.86 2.35
N LEU A 125 -8.61 -9.59 2.29
CA LEU A 125 -7.85 -8.93 3.35
C LEU A 125 -8.61 -8.94 4.68
N PHE A 126 -9.91 -8.67 4.65
CA PHE A 126 -10.76 -8.67 5.84
C PHE A 126 -11.03 -10.08 6.37
N LYS A 127 -11.44 -11.02 5.50
CA LYS A 127 -11.79 -12.39 5.91
C LYS A 127 -10.60 -13.15 6.48
N GLU A 128 -9.41 -12.91 5.93
CA GLU A 128 -8.18 -13.60 6.32
C GLU A 128 -7.51 -12.97 7.55
N ASN A 129 -8.12 -11.95 8.17
CA ASN A 129 -7.51 -11.15 9.25
C ASN A 129 -6.06 -10.76 8.89
N PHE A 130 -5.83 -10.34 7.65
CA PHE A 130 -4.49 -10.22 7.07
C PHE A 130 -3.57 -9.36 7.95
N PHE A 131 -4.09 -8.26 8.48
CA PHE A 131 -3.35 -7.33 9.33
C PHE A 131 -3.04 -7.85 10.74
N GLN A 132 -3.64 -8.96 11.17
CA GLN A 132 -3.38 -9.61 12.45
C GLN A 132 -2.46 -10.84 12.31
N LYS A 133 -2.11 -11.24 11.09
CA LYS A 133 -1.19 -12.35 10.84
C LYS A 133 0.23 -11.86 11.07
N THR A 134 0.91 -12.45 12.06
CA THR A 134 2.33 -12.19 12.35
C THR A 134 2.98 -13.46 12.87
#